data_AF-A0A9P6Z1R8-F1
#
_entry.id   AF-A0A9P6Z1R8-F1
#
_cell.length_a   1.000
_cell.length_b   1.000
_cell.length_c   1.000
_cell.angle_alpha   90.00
_cell.angle_beta   90.00
_cell.angle_gamma   90.00
#
_symmetry.space_group_name_H-M   'P 1'
#
loop_
_entity.id
_entity.type
_entity.pdbx_description
1 polymer ?
#
loop_
_entity_poly.entity_id
_entity_poly.type
_entity_poly.pdbx_seq_one_letter_code
_entity_poly.pdbx_strand_id
1 'polypeptide(L)'
;MIVKRKRRRIEDGLSDEEEDPYTLINIEDILSPIEVPTDIVRRPALRRILRSTQIDALSKTSMEFIEGEKNFNKILCRLSAILHQDDPRYLDLSFDRTPTQIKKYKEDTEAAKAAAVALTSAKNETVIDDLDPKELAEKVKEAIRIIPQEEEAMTEQEEGVDVEARSIVKRVKELLLENINYSNEYMSCLQEARNKLCKASMQKETLWKELLANAKEEDRRTKSFGDY
;
A
#
# COMPACT_ATOMS: atom_id res chain seq x y z
N MET A 1 9.10 41.09 -18.25
CA MET A 1 8.51 41.46 -19.56
C MET A 1 6.99 41.35 -19.42
N ILE A 2 6.28 42.46 -19.29
CA ILE A 2 4.82 42.47 -19.03
C ILE A 2 4.11 42.67 -20.37
N VAL A 3 3.38 41.65 -20.82
CA VAL A 3 2.63 41.70 -22.08
C VAL A 3 1.38 42.56 -21.88
N LYS A 4 1.38 43.78 -22.43
CA LYS A 4 0.21 44.66 -22.47
C LYS A 4 -0.82 44.11 -23.46
N ARG A 5 -1.95 43.58 -22.98
CA ARG A 5 -3.12 43.30 -23.82
C ARG A 5 -3.84 44.61 -24.18
N LYS A 6 -3.95 44.88 -25.48
CA LYS A 6 -4.77 45.96 -26.04
C LYS A 6 -6.25 45.62 -25.82
N ARG A 7 -6.91 46.28 -24.86
CA ARG A 7 -8.36 46.22 -24.69
C ARG A 7 -9.03 46.84 -25.92
N ARG A 8 -9.94 46.11 -26.57
CA ARG A 8 -10.90 46.70 -27.53
C ARG A 8 -11.85 47.60 -26.76
N ARG A 9 -12.08 48.80 -27.29
CA ARG A 9 -13.06 49.77 -26.82
C ARG A 9 -14.45 49.17 -27.10
N ILE A 10 -15.21 48.89 -26.06
CA ILE A 10 -16.65 48.63 -26.14
C ILE A 10 -17.27 49.97 -25.72
N GLU A 11 -17.99 50.61 -26.63
CA GLU A 11 -18.67 51.87 -26.38
C GLU A 11 -19.87 51.66 -25.46
N ASP A 12 -20.04 52.61 -24.53
CA ASP A 12 -21.08 52.67 -23.51
C ASP A 12 -22.49 52.62 -24.11
N GLY A 13 -23.24 51.61 -23.68
CA GLY A 13 -24.69 51.59 -23.68
C GLY A 13 -25.15 51.06 -22.33
N LEU A 14 -25.08 51.91 -21.30
CA LEU A 14 -25.63 51.62 -19.97
C LEU A 14 -27.15 51.45 -20.07
N SER A 15 -27.62 50.20 -20.06
CA SER A 15 -28.97 49.85 -19.64
C SER A 15 -28.84 49.01 -18.37
N ASP A 16 -29.36 49.57 -17.28
CA ASP A 16 -29.21 49.13 -15.91
C ASP A 16 -30.25 48.05 -15.55
N GLU A 17 -30.12 46.86 -16.14
CA GLU A 17 -30.82 45.65 -15.68
C GLU A 17 -29.80 44.50 -15.66
N GLU A 18 -29.41 44.10 -14.46
CA GLU A 18 -28.59 42.93 -14.09
C GLU A 18 -28.21 42.03 -15.28
N GLU A 19 -27.01 42.24 -15.82
CA GLU A 19 -26.48 41.42 -16.91
C GLU A 19 -26.37 39.98 -16.42
N ASP A 20 -27.36 39.17 -16.79
CA ASP A 20 -27.49 37.78 -16.38
C ASP A 20 -26.14 37.08 -16.63
N PRO A 21 -25.45 36.58 -15.58
CA PRO A 21 -24.13 35.99 -15.70
C PRO A 21 -24.11 34.76 -16.63
N TYR A 22 -25.27 34.28 -17.05
CA TYR A 22 -25.45 33.16 -17.97
C TYR A 22 -25.64 33.56 -19.43
N THR A 23 -25.74 34.85 -19.80
CA THR A 23 -25.88 35.30 -21.20
C THR A 23 -24.73 34.87 -22.12
N LEU A 24 -23.54 34.66 -21.57
CA LEU A 24 -22.37 34.14 -22.32
C LEU A 24 -22.40 32.62 -22.49
N ILE A 25 -23.28 31.91 -21.80
CA ILE A 25 -23.43 30.46 -21.88
C ILE A 25 -24.47 30.15 -22.95
N ASN A 26 -24.02 29.62 -24.09
CA ASN A 26 -24.93 29.11 -25.11
C ASN A 26 -25.51 27.76 -24.66
N ILE A 27 -26.64 27.82 -23.93
CA ILE A 27 -27.34 26.65 -23.38
C ILE A 27 -27.75 25.68 -24.49
N GLU A 28 -28.12 26.21 -25.66
CA GLU A 28 -28.50 25.41 -26.83
C GLU A 28 -27.34 24.60 -27.40
N ASP A 29 -26.12 25.14 -27.45
CA ASP A 29 -24.94 24.37 -27.89
C ASP A 29 -24.56 23.27 -26.88
N ILE A 30 -24.87 23.47 -25.60
CA ILE A 30 -24.55 22.51 -24.52
C ILE A 30 -25.60 21.39 -24.44
N LEU A 31 -26.89 21.73 -24.50
CA LEU A 31 -28.00 20.81 -24.25
C LEU A 31 -28.66 20.26 -25.51
N SER A 32 -28.32 20.77 -26.70
CA SER A 32 -28.83 20.18 -27.94
C SER A 32 -28.45 18.69 -28.04
N PRO A 33 -29.34 17.82 -28.53
CA PRO A 33 -28.98 16.44 -28.79
C PRO A 33 -27.88 16.35 -29.85
N ILE A 34 -27.11 15.28 -29.84
CA ILE A 34 -26.14 14.99 -30.91
C ILE A 34 -26.93 14.38 -32.07
N GLU A 35 -26.98 15.07 -33.21
CA GLU A 35 -27.69 14.59 -34.40
C GLU A 35 -26.76 13.82 -35.34
N VAL A 36 -25.54 14.33 -35.53
CA VAL A 36 -24.53 13.74 -36.40
C VAL A 36 -23.23 13.47 -35.62
N PRO A 37 -22.51 12.36 -35.86
CA PRO A 37 -21.25 12.08 -35.18
C PRO A 37 -20.20 13.21 -35.31
N THR A 38 -20.22 13.98 -36.41
CA THR A 38 -19.31 15.12 -36.64
C THR A 38 -19.56 16.31 -35.70
N ASP A 39 -20.72 16.39 -35.05
CA ASP A 39 -21.04 17.42 -34.05
C ASP A 39 -20.12 17.36 -32.83
N ILE A 40 -19.60 16.17 -32.51
CA ILE A 40 -18.61 15.95 -31.45
C ILE A 40 -17.34 16.79 -31.69
N VAL A 41 -16.96 16.99 -32.96
CA VAL A 41 -15.81 17.84 -33.32
C VAL A 41 -16.18 19.30 -33.11
N ARG A 42 -17.39 19.71 -33.48
CA ARG A 42 -17.84 21.11 -33.44
C ARG A 42 -18.02 21.61 -32.00
N ARG A 43 -18.55 20.78 -31.10
CA ARG A 43 -18.81 21.15 -29.70
C ARG A 43 -17.56 21.11 -28.82
N PRO A 44 -17.15 22.22 -28.17
CA PRO A 44 -15.94 22.28 -27.36
C PRO A 44 -15.92 21.33 -26.16
N ALA A 45 -17.07 21.08 -25.52
CA ALA A 45 -17.18 20.20 -24.36
C ALA A 45 -16.88 18.74 -24.73
N LEU A 46 -17.49 18.24 -25.81
CA LEU A 46 -17.29 16.87 -26.30
C LEU A 46 -15.89 16.67 -26.89
N ARG A 47 -15.40 17.67 -27.63
CA ARG A 47 -14.02 17.71 -28.14
C ARG A 47 -12.98 17.55 -27.03
N ARG A 48 -13.21 18.19 -25.87
CA ARG A 48 -12.29 18.11 -24.72
C ARG A 48 -12.17 16.70 -24.16
N ILE A 49 -13.27 15.92 -24.17
CA ILE A 49 -13.29 14.54 -23.69
C ILE A 49 -12.39 13.66 -24.57
N LEU A 50 -12.54 13.73 -25.90
CA LEU A 50 -11.72 12.95 -26.83
C LEU A 50 -10.26 13.39 -26.87
N ARG A 51 -9.96 14.65 -26.56
CA ARG A 51 -8.59 15.16 -26.52
C ARG A 51 -7.93 15.08 -25.14
N SER A 52 -8.63 14.62 -24.12
CA SER A 52 -8.07 14.54 -22.77
C SER A 52 -6.90 13.58 -22.75
N THR A 53 -5.81 13.96 -22.09
CA THR A 53 -4.60 13.12 -21.90
C THR A 53 -4.72 12.21 -20.68
N GLN A 54 -5.87 12.19 -20.01
CA GLN A 54 -6.04 11.51 -18.73
C GLN A 54 -5.85 9.99 -18.85
N ILE A 55 -6.35 9.38 -19.92
CA ILE A 55 -6.20 7.94 -20.18
C ILE A 55 -4.71 7.57 -20.40
N ASP A 56 -3.98 8.42 -21.11
CA ASP A 56 -2.55 8.22 -21.37
C ASP A 56 -1.72 8.42 -20.11
N ALA A 57 -2.03 9.44 -19.32
CA ALA A 57 -1.41 9.68 -18.03
C ALA A 57 -1.62 8.49 -17.10
N LEU A 58 -2.87 7.99 -16.99
CA LEU A 58 -3.19 6.86 -16.13
C LEU A 58 -2.50 5.57 -16.59
N SER A 59 -2.36 5.35 -17.89
CA SER A 59 -1.60 4.21 -18.44
C SER A 59 -0.12 4.28 -18.06
N LYS A 60 0.50 5.47 -18.15
CA LYS A 60 1.89 5.69 -17.73
C LYS A 60 2.08 5.49 -16.22
N THR A 61 1.21 6.07 -15.40
CA THR A 61 1.26 5.87 -13.94
C THR A 61 1.05 4.40 -13.56
N SER A 62 0.16 3.68 -14.25
CA SER A 62 0.00 2.24 -14.05
C SER A 62 1.29 1.46 -14.36
N MET A 63 2.04 1.88 -15.40
CA MET A 63 3.34 1.30 -15.71
C MET A 63 4.36 1.54 -14.59
N GLU A 64 4.43 2.76 -14.07
CA GLU A 64 5.32 3.11 -12.95
C GLU A 64 5.02 2.26 -11.70
N PHE A 65 3.74 2.04 -11.39
CA PHE A 65 3.34 1.15 -10.29
C PHE A 65 3.75 -0.30 -10.53
N ILE A 66 3.60 -0.82 -11.74
CA ILE A 66 4.07 -2.18 -12.08
C ILE A 66 5.59 -2.30 -11.90
N GLU A 67 6.35 -1.30 -12.30
CA GLU A 67 7.82 -1.31 -12.15
C GLU A 67 8.25 -1.21 -10.68
N GLY A 68 7.58 -0.35 -9.91
CA GLY A 68 7.77 -0.25 -8.46
C GLY A 68 7.48 -1.58 -7.77
N GLU A 69 6.33 -2.17 -8.06
CA GLU A 69 5.91 -3.45 -7.50
C GLU A 69 6.85 -4.59 -7.90
N LYS A 70 7.29 -4.63 -9.16
CA LYS A 70 8.26 -5.63 -9.63
C LYS A 70 9.59 -5.54 -8.87
N ASN A 71 10.03 -4.34 -8.52
CA ASN A 71 11.24 -4.16 -7.72
C ASN A 71 11.02 -4.56 -6.27
N PHE A 72 9.86 -4.25 -5.68
CA PHE A 72 9.48 -4.71 -4.35
C PHE A 72 9.39 -6.25 -4.29
N ASN A 73 8.76 -6.88 -5.28
CA ASN A 73 8.62 -8.33 -5.38
C ASN A 73 9.98 -9.05 -5.44
N LYS A 74 10.98 -8.48 -6.15
CA LYS A 74 12.35 -9.02 -6.14
C LYS A 74 12.94 -9.06 -4.72
N ILE A 75 12.66 -8.03 -3.91
CA ILE A 75 13.13 -7.97 -2.52
C ILE A 75 12.45 -9.08 -1.70
N LEU A 76 11.13 -9.24 -1.85
CA LEU A 76 10.38 -10.32 -1.18
C LEU A 76 10.89 -11.70 -1.59
N CYS A 77 11.07 -11.95 -2.89
CA CYS A 77 11.64 -13.21 -3.40
C CYS A 77 13.03 -13.49 -2.83
N ARG A 78 13.88 -12.45 -2.73
CA ARG A 78 15.21 -12.60 -2.13
C ARG A 78 15.14 -12.88 -0.63
N LEU A 79 14.26 -12.18 0.10
CA LEU A 79 14.02 -12.47 1.52
C LEU A 79 13.56 -13.91 1.72
N SER A 80 12.72 -14.41 0.80
CA SER A 80 12.26 -15.79 0.81
C SER A 80 13.43 -16.76 0.61
N ALA A 81 14.32 -16.50 -0.36
CA ALA A 81 15.51 -17.31 -0.58
C ALA A 81 16.44 -17.34 0.65
N ILE A 82 16.62 -16.20 1.34
CA ILE A 82 17.41 -16.13 2.58
C ILE A 82 16.76 -16.99 3.68
N LEU A 83 15.44 -16.88 3.86
CA LEU A 83 14.70 -17.64 4.89
C LEU A 83 14.68 -19.16 4.61
N HIS A 84 14.76 -19.56 3.35
CA HIS A 84 14.84 -20.97 2.95
C HIS A 84 16.28 -21.49 2.87
N GLN A 85 17.29 -20.65 3.18
CA GLN A 85 18.72 -20.97 3.07
C GLN A 85 19.16 -21.32 1.63
N ASP A 86 18.40 -20.88 0.64
CA ASP A 86 18.71 -21.06 -0.78
C ASP A 86 19.64 -19.95 -1.31
N ASP A 87 19.82 -18.84 -0.59
CA ASP A 87 20.71 -17.74 -0.98
C ASP A 87 22.19 -18.07 -0.65
N PRO A 88 23.08 -18.22 -1.65
CA PRO A 88 24.48 -18.58 -1.43
C PRO A 88 25.27 -17.58 -0.59
N ARG A 89 24.80 -16.33 -0.46
CA ARG A 89 25.48 -15.28 0.30
C ARG A 89 25.16 -15.32 1.80
N TYR A 90 24.13 -16.08 2.19
CA TYR A 90 23.54 -16.04 3.54
C TYR A 90 23.36 -17.44 4.14
N LEU A 91 24.14 -18.41 3.68
CA LEU A 91 24.13 -19.81 4.16
C LEU A 91 24.37 -19.94 5.68
N ASP A 92 25.13 -19.01 6.27
CA ASP A 92 25.49 -19.05 7.70
C ASP A 92 24.36 -18.59 8.64
N LEU A 93 23.21 -18.14 8.10
CA LEU A 93 22.04 -17.78 8.89
C LEU A 93 21.26 -19.04 9.29
N SER A 94 21.60 -19.60 10.45
CA SER A 94 20.75 -20.58 11.14
C SER A 94 19.78 -19.86 12.07
N PHE A 95 18.49 -20.12 11.90
CA PHE A 95 17.47 -19.64 12.84
C PHE A 95 17.35 -20.56 14.08
N ASP A 96 17.99 -21.74 14.04
CA ASP A 96 18.14 -22.63 15.18
C ASP A 96 19.32 -22.19 16.07
N ARG A 97 19.13 -22.23 17.40
CA ARG A 97 20.21 -22.03 18.36
C ARG A 97 21.17 -23.22 18.31
N THR A 98 22.47 -22.96 18.34
CA THR A 98 23.46 -24.04 18.46
C THR A 98 23.40 -24.65 19.87
N PRO A 99 23.77 -25.94 20.05
CA PRO A 99 23.74 -26.59 21.36
C PRO A 99 24.61 -25.88 22.43
N THR A 100 25.64 -25.13 22.01
CA THR A 100 26.46 -24.30 22.89
C THR A 100 25.77 -23.00 23.29
N GLN A 101 25.05 -22.36 22.37
CA GLN A 101 24.23 -21.18 22.69
C GLN A 101 23.05 -21.54 23.60
N ILE A 102 22.46 -22.72 23.41
CA ILE A 102 21.44 -23.27 24.30
C ILE A 102 22.01 -23.42 25.71
N LYS A 103 23.20 -24.04 25.87
CA LYS A 103 23.85 -24.18 27.19
C LYS A 103 24.16 -22.85 27.86
N LYS A 104 24.71 -21.89 27.12
CA LYS A 104 25.02 -20.56 27.66
C LYS A 104 23.75 -19.82 28.10
N TYR A 105 22.67 -19.93 27.32
CA TYR A 105 21.38 -19.35 27.69
C TYR A 105 20.81 -20.01 28.96
N LYS A 106 20.97 -21.32 29.12
CA LYS A 106 20.60 -22.04 30.36
C LYS A 106 21.37 -21.48 31.57
N GLU A 107 22.68 -21.35 31.46
CA GLU A 107 23.52 -20.78 32.51
C GLU A 107 23.12 -19.33 32.86
N ASP A 108 22.87 -18.49 31.85
CA ASP A 108 22.47 -17.09 32.03
C ASP A 108 21.05 -16.96 32.65
N THR A 109 20.11 -17.83 32.28
CA THR A 109 18.74 -17.83 32.83
C THR A 109 18.68 -18.40 34.24
N GLU A 110 19.45 -19.46 34.54
CA GLU A 110 19.62 -20.00 35.89
C GLU A 110 20.27 -18.97 36.83
N ALA A 111 21.30 -18.26 36.36
CA ALA A 111 21.92 -17.17 37.11
C ALA A 111 20.94 -16.01 37.38
N ALA A 112 20.12 -15.63 36.39
CA ALA A 112 19.11 -14.59 36.54
C ALA A 112 17.99 -15.01 37.51
N LYS A 113 17.53 -16.26 37.47
CA LYS A 113 16.56 -16.81 38.42
C LYS A 113 17.15 -16.89 39.83
N ALA A 114 18.38 -17.37 39.98
CA ALA A 114 19.08 -17.40 41.27
C ALA A 114 19.26 -15.99 41.85
N ALA A 115 19.59 -15.00 41.03
CA ALA A 115 19.67 -13.60 41.43
C ALA A 115 18.31 -13.02 41.84
N ALA A 116 17.23 -13.37 41.14
CA ALA A 116 15.88 -12.96 41.50
C ALA A 116 15.43 -13.59 42.84
N VAL A 117 15.71 -14.88 43.05
CA VAL A 117 15.44 -15.59 44.31
C VAL A 117 16.25 -14.98 45.47
N ALA A 118 17.53 -14.70 45.26
CA ALA A 118 18.37 -14.03 46.26
C ALA A 118 17.84 -12.63 46.61
N LEU A 119 17.35 -11.87 45.62
CA LEU A 119 16.76 -10.55 45.83
C LEU A 119 15.43 -10.62 46.59
N THR A 120 14.61 -11.66 46.35
CA THR A 120 13.37 -11.88 47.10
C THR A 120 13.63 -12.36 48.52
N SER A 121 14.67 -13.19 48.74
CA SER A 121 15.07 -13.63 50.08
C SER A 121 15.65 -12.49 50.92
N ALA A 122 16.48 -11.63 50.32
CA ALA A 122 17.03 -10.44 51.01
C ALA A 122 15.95 -9.40 51.37
N LYS A 123 14.83 -9.34 50.64
CA LYS A 123 13.68 -8.48 50.96
C LYS A 123 12.84 -8.99 52.13
N ASN A 124 12.95 -10.28 52.48
CA ASN A 124 12.18 -10.88 53.57
C ASN A 124 12.92 -10.85 54.91
N GLU A 125 14.22 -10.49 54.95
CA GLU A 125 15.00 -10.39 56.19
C GLU A 125 14.76 -9.07 56.96
N THR A 126 14.15 -8.05 56.36
CA THR A 126 13.97 -6.74 57.02
C THR A 126 12.69 -6.60 57.86
N VAL A 127 11.91 -7.67 58.06
CA VAL A 127 10.62 -7.63 58.80
C VAL A 127 10.60 -8.57 60.01
N ILE A 128 11.75 -9.11 60.43
CA ILE A 128 11.83 -10.00 61.60
C ILE A 128 12.39 -9.22 62.79
N ASP A 129 11.56 -8.41 63.44
CA ASP A 129 11.90 -7.99 64.81
C ASP A 129 10.71 -7.89 65.77
N ASP A 130 9.50 -8.40 65.43
CA ASP A 130 8.34 -8.21 66.32
C ASP A 130 7.18 -9.23 66.22
N LEU A 131 7.41 -10.52 65.92
CA LEU A 131 6.31 -11.51 65.83
C LEU A 131 6.55 -12.83 66.60
N ASP A 132 5.49 -13.28 67.28
CA ASP A 132 5.38 -14.43 68.18
C ASP A 132 5.78 -15.77 67.49
N PRO A 133 6.66 -16.60 68.09
CA PRO A 133 7.24 -17.81 67.50
C PRO A 133 6.26 -18.89 66.98
N LYS A 134 4.97 -18.85 67.32
CA LYS A 134 3.97 -19.79 66.79
C LYS A 134 3.42 -19.40 65.41
N GLU A 135 3.28 -18.11 65.10
CA GLU A 135 2.83 -17.66 63.78
C GLU A 135 3.92 -17.80 62.72
N LEU A 136 5.19 -17.70 63.13
CA LEU A 136 6.34 -17.87 62.24
C LEU A 136 6.43 -19.31 61.72
N ALA A 137 6.11 -20.30 62.57
CA ALA A 137 6.13 -21.72 62.19
C ALA A 137 5.04 -22.07 61.16
N GLU A 138 3.85 -21.49 61.27
CA GLU A 138 2.76 -21.66 60.29
C GLU A 138 3.08 -20.95 58.97
N LYS A 139 3.60 -19.70 59.02
CA LYS A 139 4.01 -18.97 57.80
C LYS A 139 5.19 -19.63 57.08
N VAL A 140 6.13 -20.21 57.80
CA VAL A 140 7.24 -20.98 57.20
C VAL A 140 6.73 -22.28 56.57
N LYS A 141 5.75 -22.96 57.19
CA LYS A 141 5.09 -24.15 56.61
C LYS A 141 4.30 -23.82 55.34
N GLU A 142 3.59 -22.69 55.34
CA GLU A 142 2.85 -22.17 54.18
C GLU A 142 3.82 -21.78 53.05
N ALA A 143 4.95 -21.13 53.37
CA ALA A 143 5.98 -20.74 52.40
C ALA A 143 6.72 -21.95 51.80
N ILE A 144 6.98 -22.99 52.58
CA ILE A 144 7.62 -24.24 52.09
C ILE A 144 6.65 -25.03 51.20
N ARG A 145 5.33 -24.89 51.38
CA ARG A 145 4.30 -25.52 50.52
C ARG A 145 4.19 -24.86 49.12
N ILE A 146 4.76 -23.67 48.94
CA ILE A 146 4.81 -22.91 47.67
C ILE A 146 6.15 -23.13 46.95
N ILE A 147 6.87 -24.21 47.23
CA ILE A 147 7.91 -24.72 46.34
C ILE A 147 7.28 -25.88 45.56
N PRO A 148 6.63 -25.65 44.40
CA PRO A 148 6.22 -26.76 43.56
C PRO A 148 7.47 -27.46 43.03
N GLN A 149 7.31 -28.75 42.76
CA GLN A 149 8.23 -29.57 42.00
C GLN A 149 8.43 -28.98 40.58
N GLU A 150 9.28 -27.96 40.44
CA GLU A 150 9.44 -27.17 39.19
C GLU A 150 10.56 -27.67 38.27
N GLU A 151 11.28 -28.75 38.61
CA GLU A 151 12.35 -29.29 37.75
C GLU A 151 11.80 -29.91 36.45
N GLU A 152 10.59 -30.47 36.45
CA GLU A 152 9.94 -30.97 35.22
C GLU A 152 9.27 -29.84 34.41
N ALA A 153 8.78 -28.77 35.05
CA ALA A 153 8.13 -27.65 34.36
C ALA A 153 9.12 -26.72 33.62
N MET A 154 10.38 -26.67 34.05
CA MET A 154 11.42 -25.83 33.43
C MET A 154 11.93 -26.38 32.09
N THR A 155 11.97 -27.70 31.91
CA THR A 155 12.38 -28.32 30.64
C THR A 155 11.31 -28.14 29.56
N GLU A 156 10.02 -28.19 29.93
CA GLU A 156 8.90 -27.90 29.01
C GLU A 156 8.84 -26.43 28.57
N GLN A 157 9.20 -25.48 29.45
CA GLN A 157 9.21 -24.06 29.12
C GLN A 157 10.28 -23.66 28.10
N GLU A 158 11.48 -24.27 28.13
CA GLU A 158 12.57 -23.95 27.18
C GLU A 158 12.43 -24.65 25.83
N GLU A 159 11.94 -25.89 25.77
CA GLU A 159 11.46 -26.46 24.50
C GLU A 159 10.38 -25.56 23.89
N GLY A 160 9.50 -25.00 24.74
CA GLY A 160 8.50 -24.01 24.33
C GLY A 160 9.06 -22.78 23.61
N VAL A 161 10.20 -22.21 24.05
CA VAL A 161 10.80 -21.01 23.44
C VAL A 161 11.43 -21.29 22.07
N ASP A 162 12.13 -22.43 21.91
CA ASP A 162 12.70 -22.82 20.62
C ASP A 162 11.59 -23.25 19.63
N VAL A 163 10.52 -23.87 20.15
CA VAL A 163 9.29 -24.17 19.41
C VAL A 163 8.56 -22.89 19.00
N GLU A 164 8.50 -21.87 19.87
CA GLU A 164 7.92 -20.56 19.56
C GLU A 164 8.73 -19.84 18.47
N ALA A 165 10.06 -19.81 18.58
CA ALA A 165 10.92 -19.21 17.56
C ALA A 165 10.76 -19.90 16.19
N ARG A 166 10.70 -21.23 16.16
CA ARG A 166 10.42 -21.99 14.93
C ARG A 166 9.02 -21.71 14.38
N SER A 167 8.02 -21.59 15.25
CA SER A 167 6.65 -21.23 14.88
C SER A 167 6.59 -19.83 14.27
N ILE A 168 7.30 -18.86 14.84
CA ILE A 168 7.42 -17.50 14.31
C ILE A 168 8.07 -17.52 12.93
N VAL A 169 9.20 -18.21 12.76
CA VAL A 169 9.90 -18.30 11.46
C VAL A 169 9.00 -18.96 10.41
N LYS A 170 8.28 -20.02 10.79
CA LYS A 170 7.29 -20.66 9.90
C LYS A 170 6.19 -19.67 9.50
N ARG A 171 5.63 -18.92 10.46
CA ARG A 171 4.60 -17.92 10.19
C ARG A 171 5.09 -16.80 9.28
N VAL A 172 6.32 -16.33 9.48
CA VAL A 172 6.96 -15.32 8.62
C VAL A 172 7.14 -15.86 7.20
N LYS A 173 7.54 -17.12 7.03
CA LYS A 173 7.65 -17.76 5.70
C LYS A 173 6.30 -17.81 5.00
N GLU A 174 5.24 -18.22 5.70
CA GLU A 174 3.88 -18.26 5.16
C GLU A 174 3.42 -16.87 4.71
N LEU A 175 3.53 -15.87 5.59
CA LEU A 175 3.15 -14.49 5.30
C LEU A 175 3.96 -13.92 4.12
N LEU A 176 5.24 -14.26 4.02
CA LEU A 176 6.08 -13.79 2.93
C LEU A 176 5.65 -14.38 1.58
N LEU A 177 5.36 -15.68 1.54
CA LEU A 177 4.84 -16.34 0.34
C LEU A 177 3.49 -15.76 -0.07
N GLU A 178 2.61 -15.51 0.90
CA GLU A 178 1.32 -14.88 0.68
C GLU A 178 1.47 -13.46 0.08
N ASN A 179 2.38 -12.65 0.64
CA ASN A 179 2.69 -11.32 0.13
C ASN A 179 3.28 -11.34 -1.29
N ILE A 180 4.16 -12.31 -1.59
CA ILE A 180 4.67 -12.50 -2.96
C ILE A 180 3.51 -12.81 -3.91
N ASN A 181 2.57 -13.66 -3.49
CA ASN A 181 1.40 -13.98 -4.31
C ASN A 181 0.50 -12.76 -4.53
N TYR A 182 0.16 -12.00 -3.48
CA TYR A 182 -0.62 -10.77 -3.62
C TYR A 182 0.07 -9.73 -4.51
N SER A 183 1.39 -9.59 -4.37
CA SER A 183 2.19 -8.72 -5.24
C SER A 183 2.08 -9.13 -6.72
N ASN A 184 2.12 -10.43 -7.01
CA ASN A 184 1.96 -10.94 -8.37
C ASN A 184 0.53 -10.74 -8.92
N GLU A 185 -0.49 -10.94 -8.09
CA GLU A 185 -1.89 -10.68 -8.46
C GLU A 185 -2.12 -9.19 -8.71
N TYR A 186 -1.59 -8.32 -7.84
CA TYR A 186 -1.66 -6.87 -7.99
C TYR A 186 -0.99 -6.40 -9.30
N MET A 187 0.21 -6.88 -9.61
CA MET A 187 0.87 -6.60 -10.89
C MET A 187 0.03 -7.08 -12.08
N SER A 188 -0.57 -8.27 -11.99
CA SER A 188 -1.41 -8.83 -13.06
C SER A 188 -2.65 -7.97 -13.31
N CYS A 189 -3.33 -7.56 -12.23
CA CYS A 189 -4.48 -6.65 -12.29
C CYS A 189 -4.11 -5.29 -12.89
N LEU A 190 -3.00 -4.69 -12.45
CA LEU A 190 -2.50 -3.43 -13.02
C LEU A 190 -2.13 -3.57 -14.50
N GLN A 191 -1.51 -4.69 -14.89
CA GLN A 191 -1.16 -4.97 -16.28
C GLN A 191 -2.41 -5.04 -17.16
N GLU A 192 -3.46 -5.71 -16.70
CA GLU A 192 -4.75 -5.76 -17.40
C GLU A 192 -5.41 -4.39 -17.51
N ALA A 193 -5.44 -3.62 -16.41
CA ALA A 193 -5.97 -2.27 -16.40
C ALA A 193 -5.21 -1.36 -17.39
N ARG A 194 -3.88 -1.40 -17.36
CA ARG A 194 -3.02 -0.66 -18.30
C ARG A 194 -3.30 -1.07 -19.75
N ASN A 195 -3.45 -2.36 -20.03
CA ASN A 195 -3.77 -2.83 -21.38
C ASN A 195 -5.13 -2.29 -21.86
N LYS A 196 -6.14 -2.24 -20.99
CA LYS A 196 -7.45 -1.63 -21.28
C LYS A 196 -7.31 -0.13 -21.54
N LEU A 197 -6.53 0.59 -20.74
CA LEU A 197 -6.25 2.01 -20.93
C LEU A 197 -5.52 2.30 -22.25
N CYS A 198 -4.51 1.50 -22.61
CA CYS A 198 -3.83 1.63 -23.90
C CYS A 198 -4.80 1.41 -25.07
N LYS A 199 -5.64 0.37 -25.01
CA LYS A 199 -6.66 0.12 -26.03
C LYS A 199 -7.65 1.29 -26.14
N ALA A 200 -8.15 1.78 -25.01
CA ALA A 200 -9.06 2.92 -24.97
C ALA A 200 -8.41 4.18 -25.55
N SER A 201 -7.12 4.43 -25.24
CA SER A 201 -6.37 5.55 -25.81
C SER A 201 -6.25 5.44 -27.33
N MET A 202 -5.86 4.26 -27.85
CA MET A 202 -5.77 4.01 -29.29
C MET A 202 -7.11 4.19 -30.00
N GLN A 203 -8.19 3.63 -29.44
CA GLN A 203 -9.54 3.77 -29.99
C GLN A 203 -10.00 5.23 -30.00
N LYS A 204 -9.74 5.98 -28.92
CA LYS A 204 -10.03 7.40 -28.81
C LYS A 204 -9.30 8.21 -29.89
N GLU A 205 -8.01 7.93 -30.11
CA GLU A 205 -7.20 8.60 -31.13
C GLU A 205 -7.68 8.27 -32.55
N THR A 206 -8.03 7.02 -32.82
CA THR A 206 -8.59 6.59 -34.11
C THR A 206 -9.93 7.27 -34.37
N LEU A 207 -10.85 7.23 -33.40
CA LEU A 207 -12.16 7.87 -33.51
C LEU A 207 -12.02 9.37 -33.74
N TRP A 208 -11.11 10.04 -33.03
CA TRP A 208 -10.86 11.47 -33.23
C TRP A 208 -10.39 11.79 -34.65
N LYS A 209 -9.52 10.95 -35.23
CA LYS A 209 -9.05 11.12 -36.62
C LYS A 209 -10.17 10.93 -37.63
N GLU A 210 -11.00 9.90 -37.46
CA GLU A 210 -12.14 9.62 -38.33
C GLU A 210 -13.17 10.74 -38.28
N LEU A 211 -13.57 11.18 -37.09
CA LEU A 211 -14.50 12.29 -36.90
C LEU A 211 -13.96 13.59 -37.52
N LEU A 212 -12.66 13.87 -37.34
CA LEU A 212 -12.03 15.05 -37.93
C LEU A 212 -11.95 14.98 -39.46
N ALA A 213 -11.72 13.80 -40.03
CA ALA A 213 -11.71 13.60 -41.48
C ALA A 213 -13.12 13.78 -42.06
N ASN A 214 -14.13 13.19 -41.43
CA ASN A 214 -15.53 13.29 -41.84
C ASN A 214 -16.04 14.73 -41.76
N ALA A 215 -15.74 15.45 -40.67
CA ALA A 215 -16.12 16.85 -40.52
C ALA A 215 -15.52 17.73 -41.63
N LYS A 216 -14.25 17.49 -42.01
CA LYS A 216 -13.61 18.21 -43.13
C LYS A 216 -14.25 17.92 -44.48
N GLU A 217 -14.68 16.68 -44.69
CA GLU A 217 -15.35 16.27 -45.92
C GLU A 217 -16.77 16.86 -46.02
N GLU A 218 -17.53 16.87 -44.93
CA GLU A 218 -18.82 17.57 -44.86
C GLU A 218 -18.69 19.07 -45.14
N ASP A 219 -17.69 19.73 -44.55
CA ASP A 219 -17.42 21.15 -44.78
C ASP A 219 -17.02 21.44 -46.25
N ARG A 220 -16.40 20.49 -46.95
CA ARG A 220 -16.10 20.60 -48.39
C ARG A 220 -17.36 20.45 -49.25
N ARG A 221 -18.19 19.44 -48.94
CA ARG A 221 -19.45 19.20 -49.65
C ARG A 221 -20.39 20.39 -49.52
N THR A 222 -20.62 20.87 -48.30
CA THR A 222 -21.47 22.05 -48.05
C THR A 222 -20.99 23.29 -48.80
N LYS A 223 -19.68 23.54 -48.88
CA LYS A 223 -19.13 24.63 -49.70
C LYS A 223 -19.39 24.44 -51.19
N SER A 224 -19.21 23.22 -51.73
CA SER A 224 -19.47 22.95 -53.16
C SER A 224 -20.93 23.09 -53.57
N PHE A 225 -21.87 22.93 -52.63
CA PHE A 225 -23.31 23.11 -52.87
C PHE A 225 -23.80 24.55 -52.66
N GLY A 226 -23.04 25.40 -51.95
CA GLY A 226 -23.39 26.80 -51.69
C GLY A 226 -22.99 27.79 -52.80
N ASP A 227 -22.25 27.34 -53.82
CA ASP A 227 -21.77 28.15 -54.94
C ASP A 227 -22.70 28.09 -56.19
N TYR A 228 -23.94 27.62 -56.04
CA TYR A 228 -24.99 27.60 -57.07
C TYR A 228 -26.14 28.56 -56.78
#